data_AF-A0A972DUB3-F1
#
_entry.id   AF-A0A972DUB3-F1
#
_cell.length_a   1.000
_cell.length_b   1.000
_cell.length_c   1.000
_cell.angle_alpha   90.00
_cell.angle_beta   90.00
_cell.angle_gamma   90.00
#
_symmetry.space_group_name_H-M   'P 1'
#
loop_
_entity.id
_entity.type
_entity.pdbx_description
1 polymer ?
#
loop_
_entity_poly.entity_id
_entity_poly.type
_entity_poly.pdbx_seq_one_letter_code
_entity_poly.pdbx_strand_id
1 'polypeptide(L)'
;MPQTQDPTPLEPVSEKISRRRFMTGAAAASLAVVAPGAVRTFAANSKINLGVIGCGGRGTWIAKLFKAHGGYNVVAAADYFQDRTDRLGNEVSVPAADRYTGLKGYLKLLDKVDAVAIITPPYFHPEQAAAGVDAGKHVYLAKPIAVDVPGCLSIENSGKTARQKRRCFLVDFQTRVDPFYMEALRRVHEEKALGNFAFGECTYHAGDPFTGYYETWRSDPDNPENRLRAWGLDKVLSGDIITEQNIHTLDVMNWIMQEPPLWAVGSGGRKFRPVGTCYDTFSALFQYPNDVAITFSSRQSNGYGTQPEGIRNRMFGTEGILETEYGGQVLIRGDHFYRGGSSPGIYQDGAIANIKTFYDSVTGGHFENPTVECSVRSNLITILGRIAAYEKRMVTWNELMSSKEKLDANLKGVKA
;
A
#
# COMPACT_ATOMS: atom_id res chain seq x y z
N MET A 1 -67.29 13.22 -0.29
CA MET A 1 -67.86 14.57 -0.51
C MET A 1 -68.29 15.14 0.82
N PRO A 2 -68.18 16.45 1.06
CA PRO A 2 -67.08 17.40 0.84
C PRO A 2 -66.69 18.05 2.21
N GLN A 3 -65.69 18.91 2.44
CA GLN A 3 -65.28 20.17 1.81
C GLN A 3 -63.81 20.42 2.20
N THR A 4 -62.83 20.53 1.29
CA THR A 4 -62.41 21.73 0.52
C THR A 4 -61.99 22.93 1.38
N GLN A 5 -60.68 23.15 1.51
CA GLN A 5 -60.11 24.49 1.59
C GLN A 5 -59.01 24.60 0.53
N ASP A 6 -59.27 25.43 -0.47
CA ASP A 6 -58.29 25.88 -1.46
C ASP A 6 -57.46 27.05 -0.92
N PRO A 7 -56.26 27.29 -1.48
CA PRO A 7 -55.25 28.22 -0.97
C PRO A 7 -55.27 29.56 -1.70
N THR A 8 -54.80 30.64 -1.06
CA THR A 8 -54.11 31.80 -1.70
C THR A 8 -53.74 32.87 -0.65
N PRO A 9 -52.85 33.85 -0.93
CA PRO A 9 -51.84 33.96 -2.00
C PRO A 9 -50.43 34.33 -1.49
N LEU A 10 -49.43 34.09 -2.34
CA LEU A 10 -48.10 34.72 -2.28
C LEU A 10 -48.11 36.09 -2.96
N GLU A 11 -47.19 36.96 -2.47
CA GLU A 11 -46.44 38.05 -3.14
C GLU A 11 -46.52 39.42 -2.41
N PRO A 12 -45.60 40.38 -2.69
CA PRO A 12 -44.14 40.28 -2.60
C PRO A 12 -43.55 41.54 -1.89
N VAL A 13 -42.38 41.46 -1.24
CA VAL A 13 -41.63 42.69 -0.94
C VAL A 13 -40.14 42.48 -1.19
N SER A 14 -39.71 43.02 -2.32
CA SER A 14 -38.33 43.38 -2.61
C SER A 14 -37.88 44.44 -1.62
N GLU A 15 -36.72 44.28 -0.98
CA GLU A 15 -35.85 45.45 -0.78
C GLU A 15 -34.36 45.12 -0.64
N LYS A 16 -33.61 45.83 -1.47
CA LYS A 16 -32.16 45.87 -1.69
C LYS A 16 -31.32 45.92 -0.40
N ILE A 17 -30.38 44.99 -0.28
CA ILE A 17 -29.27 45.08 0.68
C ILE A 17 -28.39 46.29 0.33
N SER A 18 -28.38 47.31 1.21
CA SER A 18 -27.45 48.44 1.12
C SER A 18 -26.12 48.11 1.83
N ARG A 19 -25.01 48.37 1.13
CA ARG A 19 -23.63 47.97 1.49
C ARG A 19 -22.97 48.82 2.58
N ARG A 20 -23.68 49.24 3.63
CA ARG A 20 -23.07 50.17 4.60
C ARG A 20 -23.65 50.11 6.01
N ARG A 21 -23.45 48.99 6.73
CA ARG A 21 -23.40 48.97 8.21
C ARG A 21 -23.00 47.59 8.74
N PHE A 22 -21.70 47.35 8.93
CA PHE A 22 -21.21 46.60 10.10
C PHE A 22 -19.68 46.75 10.23
N MET A 23 -19.26 47.92 10.68
CA MET A 23 -17.98 48.09 11.35
C MET A 23 -18.29 48.75 12.68
N THR A 24 -18.15 47.99 13.77
CA THR A 24 -17.69 48.37 15.12
C THR A 24 -18.24 47.36 16.13
N GLY A 25 -17.38 46.46 16.59
CA GLY A 25 -17.70 45.47 17.62
C GLY A 25 -16.47 44.64 17.96
N ALA A 26 -15.43 45.30 18.48
CA ALA A 26 -14.23 44.65 19.00
C ALA A 26 -14.39 44.40 20.51
N ALA A 27 -14.29 43.15 20.97
CA ALA A 27 -13.44 42.74 22.09
C ALA A 27 -13.64 41.25 22.45
N ALA A 28 -12.50 40.59 22.73
CA ALA A 28 -12.30 39.29 23.41
C ALA A 28 -12.72 38.01 22.67
N ALA A 29 -11.99 37.66 21.61
CA ALA A 29 -11.73 36.25 21.28
C ALA A 29 -10.33 35.89 21.77
N SER A 30 -10.26 34.96 22.72
CA SER A 30 -9.03 34.38 23.23
C SER A 30 -8.26 33.72 22.09
N LEU A 31 -7.17 34.35 21.64
CA LEU A 31 -6.20 33.72 20.76
C LEU A 31 -5.55 32.57 21.53
N ALA A 32 -5.99 31.35 21.24
CA ALA A 32 -5.15 30.20 21.51
C ALA A 32 -3.87 30.38 20.68
N VAL A 33 -2.76 30.66 21.35
CA VAL A 33 -1.44 30.63 20.73
C VAL A 33 -1.15 29.17 20.39
N VAL A 34 -1.56 28.76 19.20
CA VAL A 34 -1.03 27.56 18.56
C VAL A 34 0.42 27.87 18.27
N ALA A 35 1.33 27.18 18.97
CA ALA A 35 2.76 27.22 18.64
C ALA A 35 2.91 27.00 17.12
N PRO A 36 3.77 27.75 16.41
CA PRO A 36 3.93 27.60 14.98
C PRO A 36 4.59 26.24 14.70
N GLY A 37 3.77 25.18 14.62
CA GLY A 37 4.15 23.96 13.93
C GLY A 37 4.27 24.33 12.48
N ALA A 38 5.51 24.55 12.02
CA ALA A 38 5.84 24.96 10.68
C ALA A 38 5.20 24.01 9.66
N VAL A 39 4.02 24.38 9.18
CA VAL A 39 3.56 23.99 7.85
C VAL A 39 4.45 24.79 6.92
N ARG A 40 5.55 24.19 6.47
CA ARG A 40 6.29 24.74 5.33
C ARG A 40 5.32 24.76 4.16
N THR A 41 4.77 25.93 3.87
CA THR A 41 4.13 26.18 2.58
C THR A 41 5.24 26.10 1.55
N PHE A 42 5.23 25.04 0.74
CA PHE A 42 6.12 24.94 -0.41
C PHE A 42 5.86 26.17 -1.29
N ALA A 43 6.89 26.99 -1.51
CA ALA A 43 6.79 28.09 -2.45
C ALA A 43 6.45 27.54 -3.84
N ALA A 44 5.78 28.31 -4.69
CA ALA A 44 5.60 27.94 -6.09
C ALA A 44 6.98 27.59 -6.69
N ASN A 45 7.15 26.34 -7.14
CA ASN A 45 8.38 25.72 -7.65
C ASN A 45 9.39 25.13 -6.64
N SER A 46 9.12 25.06 -5.33
CA SER A 46 10.02 24.33 -4.42
C SER A 46 9.81 22.81 -4.52
N LYS A 47 10.89 22.08 -4.81
CA LYS A 47 10.91 20.61 -4.82
C LYS A 47 10.99 20.04 -3.40
N ILE A 48 10.42 18.85 -3.21
CA ILE A 48 10.51 18.07 -1.98
C ILE A 48 11.89 17.39 -1.93
N ASN A 49 12.67 17.62 -0.87
CA ASN A 49 13.89 16.87 -0.64
C ASN A 49 13.54 15.48 -0.09
N LEU A 50 13.76 14.46 -0.91
CA LEU A 50 13.42 13.07 -0.66
C LEU A 50 14.66 12.27 -0.26
N GLY A 51 14.53 11.47 0.80
CA GLY A 51 15.47 10.39 1.11
C GLY A 51 14.91 9.03 0.75
N VAL A 52 15.76 8.13 0.27
CA VAL A 52 15.37 6.75 -0.07
C VAL A 52 15.93 5.78 0.98
N ILE A 53 15.06 5.02 1.63
CA ILE A 53 15.41 3.99 2.60
C ILE A 53 15.15 2.63 1.93
N GLY A 54 16.21 1.86 1.68
CA GLY A 54 16.20 0.66 0.82
C GLY A 54 16.67 0.97 -0.60
N CYS A 55 17.92 0.63 -0.92
CA CYS A 55 18.60 0.95 -2.18
C CYS A 55 18.78 -0.29 -3.08
N GLY A 56 17.95 -1.33 -2.87
CA GLY A 56 17.87 -2.50 -3.75
C GLY A 56 17.39 -2.14 -5.17
N GLY A 57 17.12 -3.16 -6.00
CA GLY A 57 16.67 -2.95 -7.39
C GLY A 57 15.42 -2.08 -7.48
N ARG A 58 14.38 -2.39 -6.69
CA ARG A 58 13.14 -1.61 -6.61
C ARG A 58 13.37 -0.19 -6.09
N GLY A 59 14.17 -0.03 -5.04
CA GLY A 59 14.53 1.28 -4.48
C GLY A 59 15.27 2.19 -5.45
N THR A 60 16.21 1.62 -6.21
CA THR A 60 16.94 2.33 -7.27
C THR A 60 16.01 2.73 -8.41
N TRP A 61 15.13 1.84 -8.83
CA TRP A 61 14.14 2.10 -9.88
C TRP A 61 13.15 3.20 -9.49
N ILE A 62 12.55 3.13 -8.30
CA ILE A 62 11.58 4.16 -7.87
C ILE A 62 12.26 5.51 -7.64
N ALA A 63 13.51 5.54 -7.16
CA ALA A 63 14.28 6.78 -7.00
C ALA A 63 14.48 7.51 -8.34
N LYS A 64 14.70 6.77 -9.43
CA LYS A 64 14.75 7.35 -10.79
C LYS A 64 13.41 7.95 -11.18
N LEU A 65 12.30 7.28 -10.88
CA LEU A 65 10.96 7.81 -11.16
C LEU A 65 10.70 9.09 -10.36
N PHE A 66 11.01 9.13 -9.06
CA PHE A 66 10.92 10.35 -8.26
C PHE A 66 11.73 11.50 -8.88
N LYS A 67 12.97 11.23 -9.31
CA LYS A 67 13.82 12.23 -9.97
C LYS A 67 13.26 12.68 -11.33
N ALA A 68 12.66 11.78 -12.10
CA ALA A 68 12.17 12.04 -13.45
C ALA A 68 10.83 12.78 -13.48
N HIS A 69 9.94 12.56 -12.51
CA HIS A 69 8.55 13.03 -12.57
C HIS A 69 8.29 14.39 -11.89
N GLY A 70 9.30 15.25 -11.85
CA GLY A 70 9.19 16.62 -11.33
C GLY A 70 8.88 16.68 -9.83
N GLY A 71 9.13 17.82 -9.19
CA GLY A 71 8.72 18.02 -7.79
C GLY A 71 9.61 17.39 -6.70
N TYR A 72 10.64 16.62 -7.04
CA TYR A 72 11.54 16.00 -6.06
C TYR A 72 13.03 16.26 -6.33
N ASN A 73 13.81 16.37 -5.26
CA ASN A 73 15.25 16.17 -5.25
C ASN A 73 15.55 14.91 -4.43
N VAL A 74 16.18 13.90 -5.01
CA VAL A 74 16.68 12.76 -4.22
C VAL A 74 18.02 13.17 -3.63
N VAL A 75 18.05 13.44 -2.32
CA VAL A 75 19.21 14.07 -1.66
C VAL A 75 19.96 13.17 -0.69
N ALA A 76 19.36 12.06 -0.28
CA ALA A 76 19.96 11.13 0.67
C ALA A 76 19.51 9.69 0.41
N ALA A 77 20.36 8.72 0.76
CA ALA A 77 20.10 7.30 0.57
C ALA A 77 20.54 6.49 1.78
N ALA A 78 19.77 5.47 2.15
CA ALA A 78 20.13 4.53 3.21
C ALA A 78 19.83 3.08 2.80
N ASP A 79 20.76 2.16 3.04
CA ASP A 79 20.58 0.71 2.92
C ASP A 79 21.54 0.02 3.89
N TYR A 80 21.31 -1.23 4.25
CA TYR A 80 22.30 -1.98 5.02
C TYR A 80 23.64 -2.06 4.25
N PHE A 81 23.56 -2.28 2.94
CA PHE A 81 24.71 -2.57 2.09
C PHE A 81 25.26 -1.33 1.36
N GLN A 82 26.57 -1.07 1.52
CA GLN A 82 27.27 0.04 0.88
C GLN A 82 27.17 -0.01 -0.66
N ASP A 83 27.32 -1.19 -1.27
CA ASP A 83 27.21 -1.36 -2.72
C ASP A 83 25.85 -0.89 -3.26
N ARG A 84 24.78 -1.07 -2.48
CA ARG A 84 23.43 -0.65 -2.87
C ARG A 84 23.26 0.86 -2.78
N THR A 85 23.71 1.50 -1.69
CA THR A 85 23.68 2.96 -1.57
C THR A 85 24.54 3.63 -2.64
N ASP A 86 25.69 3.05 -2.98
CA ASP A 86 26.58 3.62 -3.99
C ASP A 86 26.00 3.53 -5.40
N ARG A 87 25.44 2.38 -5.77
CA ARG A 87 24.74 2.24 -7.05
C ARG A 87 23.61 3.25 -7.19
N LEU A 88 22.70 3.31 -6.20
CA LEU A 88 21.58 4.25 -6.24
C LEU A 88 22.11 5.69 -6.30
N GLY A 89 23.04 6.05 -5.43
CA GLY A 89 23.56 7.41 -5.37
C GLY A 89 24.28 7.84 -6.66
N ASN A 90 24.94 6.93 -7.37
CA ASN A 90 25.54 7.23 -8.67
C ASN A 90 24.47 7.45 -9.75
N GLU A 91 23.40 6.67 -9.75
CA GLU A 91 22.33 6.75 -10.75
C GLU A 91 21.42 7.98 -10.56
N VAL A 92 21.23 8.44 -9.32
CA VAL A 92 20.39 9.63 -9.03
C VAL A 92 21.17 10.84 -8.50
N SER A 93 22.50 10.78 -8.47
CA SER A 93 23.40 11.89 -8.10
C SER A 93 23.35 12.31 -6.62
N VAL A 94 23.16 11.36 -5.70
CA VAL A 94 23.29 11.59 -4.25
C VAL A 94 24.77 11.56 -3.85
N PRO A 95 25.33 12.60 -3.21
CA PRO A 95 26.74 12.62 -2.78
C PRO A 95 27.08 11.49 -1.80
N ALA A 96 28.32 11.02 -1.79
CA ALA A 96 28.76 9.94 -0.88
C ALA A 96 28.56 10.27 0.61
N ALA A 97 28.65 11.56 1.00
CA ALA A 97 28.43 12.02 2.38
C ALA A 97 26.97 11.89 2.85
N ASP A 98 26.02 11.78 1.93
CA ASP A 98 24.58 11.63 2.18
C ASP A 98 24.08 10.20 1.88
N ARG A 99 25.01 9.24 1.81
CA ARG A 99 24.77 7.80 1.70
C ARG A 99 25.09 7.13 3.03
N TYR A 100 24.11 6.51 3.65
CA TYR A 100 24.22 5.94 4.99
C TYR A 100 24.05 4.42 4.97
N THR A 101 24.87 3.72 5.75
CA THR A 101 24.83 2.25 5.84
C THR A 101 24.56 1.72 7.23
N GLY A 102 24.19 0.43 7.33
CA GLY A 102 23.75 -0.23 8.56
C GLY A 102 22.23 -0.19 8.74
N LEU A 103 21.71 -1.01 9.66
CA LEU A 103 20.25 -1.13 9.87
C LEU A 103 19.58 0.17 10.30
N LYS A 104 20.30 1.05 11.00
CA LYS A 104 19.87 2.34 11.55
C LYS A 104 20.47 3.52 10.78
N GLY A 105 21.17 3.27 9.67
CA GLY A 105 21.72 4.33 8.82
C GLY A 105 20.66 5.34 8.37
N TYR A 106 19.41 4.89 8.21
CA TYR A 106 18.28 5.72 7.85
C TYR A 106 17.96 6.83 8.86
N LEU A 107 18.34 6.69 10.15
CA LEU A 107 18.07 7.73 11.15
C LEU A 107 18.83 9.02 10.84
N LYS A 108 20.09 8.90 10.36
CA LYS A 108 20.91 10.07 9.96
C LYS A 108 20.33 10.78 8.74
N LEU A 109 19.70 10.01 7.84
CA LEU A 109 19.05 10.52 6.64
C LEU A 109 17.85 11.42 7.00
N LEU A 110 17.13 11.15 8.09
CA LEU A 110 15.94 11.91 8.47
C LEU A 110 16.24 13.40 8.69
N ASP A 111 17.42 13.76 9.19
CA ASP A 111 17.78 15.17 9.45
C ASP A 111 17.94 16.01 8.17
N LYS A 112 18.06 15.37 7.00
CA LYS A 112 18.38 16.03 5.72
C LYS A 112 17.19 16.21 4.79
N VAL A 113 16.04 15.62 5.11
CA VAL A 113 14.94 15.42 4.15
C VAL A 113 13.61 16.00 4.65
N ASP A 114 12.73 16.31 3.70
CA ASP A 114 11.33 16.66 3.95
C ASP A 114 10.43 15.40 3.94
N ALA A 115 10.80 14.42 3.11
CA ALA A 115 10.06 13.17 2.91
C ALA A 115 10.99 11.95 2.79
N VAL A 116 10.45 10.77 3.05
CA VAL A 116 11.13 9.48 2.85
C VAL A 116 10.33 8.55 1.95
N ALA A 117 11.02 7.83 1.07
CA ALA A 117 10.51 6.67 0.36
C ALA A 117 11.09 5.39 0.99
N ILE A 118 10.24 4.56 1.59
CA ILE A 118 10.62 3.35 2.32
C ILE A 118 10.36 2.13 1.43
N ILE A 119 11.44 1.52 0.95
CA ILE A 119 11.48 0.44 -0.05
C ILE A 119 12.38 -0.72 0.43
N THR A 120 12.48 -0.90 1.75
CA THR A 120 13.21 -2.02 2.38
C THR A 120 12.36 -3.28 2.39
N PRO A 121 12.89 -4.43 2.89
CA PRO A 121 12.03 -5.56 3.22
C PRO A 121 10.91 -5.16 4.19
N PRO A 122 9.70 -5.73 4.08
CA PRO A 122 8.52 -5.32 4.83
C PRO A 122 8.65 -5.52 6.34
N TYR A 123 9.53 -6.42 6.77
CA TYR A 123 9.89 -6.57 8.18
C TYR A 123 10.35 -5.25 8.84
N PHE A 124 11.03 -4.38 8.09
CA PHE A 124 11.58 -3.12 8.62
C PHE A 124 10.64 -1.93 8.47
N HIS A 125 9.58 -2.04 7.67
CA HIS A 125 8.66 -0.95 7.38
C HIS A 125 8.03 -0.33 8.63
N PRO A 126 7.50 -1.12 9.61
CA PRO A 126 6.86 -0.53 10.79
C PRO A 126 7.79 0.39 11.57
N GLU A 127 9.03 -0.02 11.75
CA GLU A 127 10.03 0.75 12.50
C GLU A 127 10.44 2.02 11.75
N GLN A 128 10.73 1.89 10.46
CA GLN A 128 11.22 3.01 9.63
C GLN A 128 10.12 4.04 9.37
N ALA A 129 8.88 3.59 9.19
CA ALA A 129 7.73 4.47 9.02
C ALA A 129 7.44 5.26 10.30
N ALA A 130 7.44 4.58 11.46
CA ALA A 130 7.27 5.24 12.76
C ALA A 130 8.36 6.30 12.97
N ALA A 131 9.64 5.96 12.76
CA ALA A 131 10.75 6.90 12.89
C ALA A 131 10.62 8.11 11.94
N GLY A 132 10.21 7.89 10.68
CA GLY A 132 9.96 8.97 9.72
C GLY A 132 8.85 9.91 10.16
N VAL A 133 7.71 9.38 10.60
CA VAL A 133 6.59 10.17 11.14
C VAL A 133 6.98 10.88 12.44
N ASP A 134 7.76 10.24 13.30
CA ASP A 134 8.23 10.80 14.55
C ASP A 134 9.12 12.02 14.34
N ALA A 135 10.04 11.92 13.38
CA ALA A 135 10.87 13.02 12.90
C ALA A 135 10.09 14.07 12.05
N GLY A 136 8.77 13.92 11.92
CA GLY A 136 7.91 14.87 11.23
C GLY A 136 8.10 14.89 9.71
N LYS A 137 8.41 13.75 9.09
CA LYS A 137 8.58 13.60 7.64
C LYS A 137 7.30 13.13 6.97
N HIS A 138 7.15 13.45 5.69
CA HIS A 138 6.16 12.79 4.84
C HIS A 138 6.69 11.39 4.48
N VAL A 139 5.80 10.40 4.40
CA VAL A 139 6.17 8.99 4.20
C VAL A 139 5.49 8.44 2.94
N TYR A 140 6.30 7.99 2.00
CA TYR A 140 5.90 7.11 0.90
C TYR A 140 6.37 5.70 1.24
N LEU A 141 5.45 4.74 1.37
CA LEU A 141 5.73 3.40 1.85
C LEU A 141 5.42 2.35 0.79
N ALA A 142 6.39 1.48 0.53
CA ALA A 142 6.17 0.31 -0.31
C ALA A 142 5.17 -0.67 0.32
N LYS A 143 4.30 -1.28 -0.46
CA LYS A 143 3.58 -2.51 -0.08
C LYS A 143 4.49 -3.74 -0.19
N PRO A 144 4.23 -4.84 0.56
CA PRO A 144 3.37 -4.91 1.75
C PRO A 144 3.93 -4.07 2.90
N ILE A 145 3.09 -3.62 3.82
CA ILE A 145 3.45 -2.65 4.86
C ILE A 145 4.11 -3.28 6.11
N ALA A 146 3.95 -4.60 6.29
CA ALA A 146 4.44 -5.35 7.45
C ALA A 146 4.36 -6.86 7.19
N VAL A 147 4.92 -7.66 8.11
CA VAL A 147 4.92 -9.12 8.03
C VAL A 147 4.06 -9.81 9.09
N ASP A 148 3.56 -9.08 10.09
CA ASP A 148 2.76 -9.59 11.21
C ASP A 148 1.72 -8.58 11.69
N VAL A 149 0.80 -9.02 12.56
CA VAL A 149 -0.32 -8.21 13.04
C VAL A 149 0.19 -6.99 13.83
N PRO A 150 1.13 -7.12 14.81
CA PRO A 150 1.67 -5.96 15.51
C PRO A 150 2.31 -4.93 14.57
N GLY A 151 3.02 -5.37 13.53
CA GLY A 151 3.60 -4.50 12.50
C GLY A 151 2.54 -3.73 11.71
N CYS A 152 1.47 -4.41 11.27
CA CYS A 152 0.33 -3.76 10.61
C CYS A 152 -0.30 -2.67 11.48
N LEU A 153 -0.54 -2.96 12.76
CA LEU A 153 -1.12 -2.00 13.72
C LEU A 153 -0.17 -0.83 14.01
N SER A 154 1.15 -1.09 14.02
CA SER A 154 2.16 -0.03 14.13
C SER A 154 2.13 0.94 12.94
N ILE A 155 1.90 0.43 11.72
CA ILE A 155 1.72 1.28 10.54
C ILE A 155 0.41 2.06 10.61
N GLU A 156 -0.69 1.43 11.05
CA GLU A 156 -1.97 2.10 11.26
C GLU A 156 -1.81 3.30 12.22
N ASN A 157 -1.12 3.07 13.35
CA ASN A 157 -0.79 4.12 14.30
C ASN A 157 0.11 5.20 13.70
N SER A 158 1.11 4.82 12.89
CA SER A 158 1.98 5.78 12.19
C SER A 158 1.18 6.67 11.23
N GLY A 159 0.19 6.13 10.52
CA GLY A 159 -0.71 6.91 9.66
C GLY A 159 -1.60 7.87 10.45
N LYS A 160 -2.13 7.45 11.60
CA LYS A 160 -2.89 8.31 12.53
C LYS A 160 -2.02 9.45 13.04
N THR A 161 -0.80 9.16 13.51
CA THR A 161 0.17 10.16 13.96
C THR A 161 0.58 11.11 12.84
N ALA A 162 0.79 10.61 11.61
CA ALA A 162 1.11 11.44 10.45
C ALA A 162 -0.02 12.44 10.17
N ARG A 163 -1.27 12.00 10.18
CA ARG A 163 -2.44 12.88 10.03
C ARG A 163 -2.47 13.97 11.10
N GLN A 164 -2.28 13.61 12.37
CA GLN A 164 -2.21 14.57 13.48
C GLN A 164 -1.08 15.59 13.30
N LYS A 165 0.09 15.15 12.83
CA LYS A 165 1.24 16.01 12.53
C LYS A 165 1.14 16.75 11.20
N ARG A 166 0.01 16.66 10.49
CA ARG A 166 -0.17 17.24 9.14
C ARG A 166 0.93 16.77 8.19
N ARG A 167 1.16 15.46 8.14
CA ARG A 167 2.09 14.78 7.24
C ARG A 167 1.34 13.78 6.37
N CYS A 168 1.77 13.75 5.12
CA CYS A 168 1.29 12.80 4.12
C CYS A 168 1.90 11.44 4.41
N PHE A 169 1.07 10.41 4.43
CA PHE A 169 1.46 9.01 4.51
C PHE A 169 0.74 8.28 3.38
N LEU A 170 1.51 7.84 2.37
CA LEU A 170 0.99 7.14 1.21
C LEU A 170 1.57 5.73 1.14
N VAL A 171 0.71 4.72 0.95
CA VAL A 171 1.10 3.34 0.65
C VAL A 171 0.90 3.05 -0.84
N ASP A 172 1.89 2.47 -1.51
CA ASP A 172 1.99 2.45 -2.98
C ASP A 172 1.31 1.27 -3.71
N PHE A 173 -0.02 1.27 -3.78
CA PHE A 173 -0.74 0.34 -4.64
C PHE A 173 -0.96 0.90 -6.05
N GLN A 174 -0.39 0.24 -7.07
CA GLN A 174 -0.55 0.66 -8.48
C GLN A 174 -1.99 0.49 -9.00
N THR A 175 -2.68 -0.57 -8.58
CA THR A 175 -4.09 -0.82 -8.97
C THR A 175 -5.05 0.24 -8.44
N ARG A 176 -4.76 0.82 -7.27
CA ARG A 176 -5.60 1.84 -6.63
C ARG A 176 -5.55 3.21 -7.31
N VAL A 177 -4.62 3.40 -8.25
CA VAL A 177 -4.48 4.62 -9.06
C VAL A 177 -4.66 4.34 -10.55
N ASP A 178 -5.05 3.11 -10.91
CA ASP A 178 -5.39 2.79 -12.28
C ASP A 178 -6.82 3.24 -12.61
N PRO A 179 -7.04 4.00 -13.69
CA PRO A 179 -8.35 4.58 -13.98
C PRO A 179 -9.43 3.54 -14.27
N PHE A 180 -9.08 2.40 -14.88
CA PHE A 180 -10.07 1.35 -15.17
C PHE A 180 -10.46 0.59 -13.90
N TYR A 181 -9.51 0.30 -13.01
CA TYR A 181 -9.81 -0.24 -11.69
C TYR A 181 -10.67 0.74 -10.88
N MET A 182 -10.29 2.02 -10.79
CA MET A 182 -11.04 3.03 -10.04
C MET A 182 -12.49 3.13 -10.50
N GLU A 183 -12.72 3.22 -11.81
CA GLU A 183 -14.08 3.32 -12.35
C GLU A 183 -14.88 2.02 -12.18
N ALA A 184 -14.27 0.86 -12.40
CA ALA A 184 -14.95 -0.41 -12.18
C ALA A 184 -15.38 -0.57 -10.72
N LEU A 185 -14.47 -0.31 -9.77
CA LEU A 185 -14.75 -0.44 -8.34
C LEU A 185 -15.75 0.61 -7.86
N ARG A 186 -15.69 1.84 -8.38
CA ARG A 186 -16.72 2.86 -8.14
C ARG A 186 -18.10 2.34 -8.54
N ARG A 187 -18.26 1.77 -9.73
CA ARG A 187 -19.52 1.18 -10.20
C ARG A 187 -19.99 0.01 -9.33
N VAL A 188 -19.07 -0.87 -8.92
CA VAL A 188 -19.41 -1.98 -8.00
C VAL A 188 -19.98 -1.44 -6.69
N HIS A 189 -19.38 -0.41 -6.11
CA HIS A 189 -19.76 0.09 -4.79
C HIS A 189 -20.94 1.06 -4.81
N GLU A 190 -20.94 2.03 -5.72
CA GLU A 190 -21.92 3.12 -5.80
C GLU A 190 -23.16 2.73 -6.61
N GLU A 191 -22.97 2.06 -7.75
CA GLU A 191 -24.06 1.69 -8.66
C GLU A 191 -24.58 0.29 -8.41
N LYS A 192 -23.95 -0.46 -7.49
CA LYS A 192 -24.26 -1.89 -7.23
C LYS A 192 -24.21 -2.72 -8.51
N ALA A 193 -23.24 -2.45 -9.39
CA ALA A 193 -23.18 -3.03 -10.74
C ALA A 193 -23.12 -4.57 -10.82
N LEU A 194 -22.89 -5.26 -9.69
CA LEU A 194 -22.92 -6.73 -9.61
C LEU A 194 -24.16 -7.27 -8.88
N GLY A 195 -25.03 -6.42 -8.34
CA GLY A 195 -26.07 -6.80 -7.39
C GLY A 195 -25.48 -7.34 -6.08
N ASN A 196 -26.07 -8.41 -5.56
CA ASN A 196 -25.53 -9.11 -4.38
C ASN A 196 -24.38 -10.02 -4.79
N PHE A 197 -23.27 -9.98 -4.05
CA PHE A 197 -22.16 -10.90 -4.28
C PHE A 197 -22.59 -12.35 -4.03
N ALA A 198 -22.14 -13.27 -4.90
CA ALA A 198 -22.38 -14.70 -4.79
C ALA A 198 -21.11 -15.45 -4.37
N PHE A 199 -20.01 -15.30 -5.13
CA PHE A 199 -18.71 -15.88 -4.81
C PHE A 199 -17.60 -15.17 -5.60
N GLY A 200 -16.33 -15.52 -5.34
CA GLY A 200 -15.20 -14.92 -6.02
C GLY A 200 -14.00 -15.84 -6.24
N GLU A 201 -13.11 -15.40 -7.12
CA GLU A 201 -11.86 -16.06 -7.47
C GLU A 201 -10.73 -15.03 -7.52
N CYS A 202 -9.60 -15.36 -6.90
CA CYS A 202 -8.38 -14.56 -6.89
C CYS A 202 -7.19 -15.45 -7.30
N THR A 203 -6.35 -14.98 -8.23
CA THR A 203 -5.17 -15.74 -8.66
C THR A 203 -3.91 -14.87 -8.66
N TYR A 204 -2.80 -15.48 -8.28
CA TYR A 204 -1.46 -14.95 -8.49
C TYR A 204 -0.54 -16.05 -9.01
N HIS A 205 -0.48 -16.19 -10.33
CA HIS A 205 0.36 -17.19 -10.98
C HIS A 205 1.49 -16.46 -11.69
N ALA A 206 2.72 -16.67 -11.25
CA ALA A 206 3.89 -16.00 -11.81
C ALA A 206 5.13 -16.92 -11.78
N GLY A 207 6.22 -16.45 -12.39
CA GLY A 207 7.55 -17.01 -12.16
C GLY A 207 8.09 -16.63 -10.78
N ASP A 208 9.21 -17.21 -10.39
CA ASP A 208 9.91 -16.82 -9.15
C ASP A 208 10.76 -15.55 -9.39
N PRO A 209 10.45 -14.42 -8.73
CA PRO A 209 11.19 -13.17 -8.92
C PRO A 209 12.56 -13.14 -8.20
N PHE A 210 12.88 -14.16 -7.39
CA PHE A 210 14.07 -14.19 -6.55
C PHE A 210 15.13 -15.22 -6.97
N THR A 211 15.02 -15.79 -8.19
CA THR A 211 15.99 -16.76 -8.73
C THR A 211 17.43 -16.24 -8.71
N GLY A 212 17.63 -14.95 -8.98
CA GLY A 212 18.95 -14.29 -8.96
C GLY A 212 19.64 -14.25 -7.59
N TYR A 213 18.94 -14.62 -6.50
CA TYR A 213 19.50 -14.63 -5.14
C TYR A 213 19.75 -16.05 -4.60
N TYR A 214 19.53 -17.09 -5.41
CA TYR A 214 19.72 -18.46 -4.96
C TYR A 214 21.16 -18.76 -4.54
N GLU A 215 22.14 -18.34 -5.33
CA GLU A 215 23.55 -18.59 -5.00
C GLU A 215 24.00 -17.80 -3.77
N THR A 216 23.50 -16.57 -3.59
CA THR A 216 23.72 -15.81 -2.35
C THR A 216 23.21 -16.58 -1.14
N TRP A 217 21.98 -17.11 -1.21
CA TRP A 217 21.42 -17.93 -0.14
C TRP A 217 22.22 -19.21 0.11
N ARG A 218 22.62 -19.94 -0.95
CA ARG A 218 23.37 -21.20 -0.82
C ARG A 218 24.75 -21.03 -0.21
N SER A 219 25.39 -19.90 -0.47
CA SER A 219 26.77 -19.66 -0.04
C SER A 219 26.94 -19.78 1.48
N ASP A 220 25.97 -19.25 2.24
CA ASP A 220 25.86 -19.42 3.70
C ASP A 220 24.43 -19.01 4.13
N PRO A 221 23.50 -19.96 4.30
CA PRO A 221 22.08 -19.66 4.55
C PRO A 221 21.79 -19.16 5.97
N ASP A 222 22.69 -19.41 6.92
CA ASP A 222 22.55 -18.96 8.31
C ASP A 222 23.20 -17.58 8.53
N ASN A 223 24.02 -17.12 7.58
CA ASN A 223 24.57 -15.78 7.59
C ASN A 223 23.46 -14.72 7.47
N PRO A 224 23.33 -13.81 8.45
CA PRO A 224 22.25 -12.83 8.47
C PRO A 224 22.37 -11.79 7.33
N GLU A 225 23.58 -11.48 6.84
CA GLU A 225 23.74 -10.60 5.68
C GLU A 225 23.30 -11.29 4.39
N ASN A 226 23.58 -12.58 4.21
CA ASN A 226 23.06 -13.33 3.06
C ASN A 226 21.54 -13.38 3.08
N ARG A 227 20.93 -13.64 4.25
CA ARG A 227 19.48 -13.56 4.45
C ARG A 227 18.93 -12.17 4.12
N LEU A 228 19.57 -11.09 4.56
CA LEU A 228 19.17 -9.71 4.22
C LEU A 228 19.32 -9.40 2.72
N ARG A 229 20.40 -9.88 2.08
CA ARG A 229 20.63 -9.67 0.66
C ARG A 229 19.58 -10.39 -0.17
N ALA A 230 19.22 -11.61 0.24
CA ALA A 230 18.24 -12.50 -0.37
C ALA A 230 16.87 -12.50 0.36
N TRP A 231 16.48 -11.38 0.97
CA TRP A 231 15.34 -11.28 1.91
C TRP A 231 14.01 -11.84 1.39
N GLY A 232 13.76 -11.80 0.08
CA GLY A 232 12.53 -12.35 -0.53
C GLY A 232 12.42 -13.87 -0.45
N LEU A 233 13.54 -14.56 -0.18
CA LEU A 233 13.59 -15.99 0.09
C LEU A 233 13.37 -16.31 1.57
N ASP A 234 13.39 -15.31 2.46
CA ASP A 234 13.22 -15.47 3.89
C ASP A 234 11.79 -15.11 4.32
N LYS A 235 11.05 -16.08 4.87
CA LYS A 235 9.64 -15.88 5.23
C LYS A 235 9.41 -14.84 6.32
N VAL A 236 10.39 -14.61 7.20
CA VAL A 236 10.26 -13.62 8.28
C VAL A 236 10.56 -12.22 7.75
N LEU A 237 11.58 -12.07 6.90
CA LEU A 237 11.92 -10.77 6.33
C LEU A 237 10.89 -10.29 5.29
N SER A 238 10.29 -11.21 4.54
CA SER A 238 9.34 -10.91 3.45
C SER A 238 7.86 -11.06 3.84
N GLY A 239 7.55 -11.85 4.87
CA GLY A 239 6.19 -12.28 5.18
C GLY A 239 5.67 -13.43 4.29
N ASP A 240 6.56 -14.09 3.54
CA ASP A 240 6.28 -15.07 2.48
C ASP A 240 5.58 -14.46 1.25
N ILE A 241 5.51 -15.22 0.15
CA ILE A 241 5.00 -14.77 -1.15
C ILE A 241 3.54 -14.35 -1.07
N ILE A 242 2.75 -14.88 -0.13
CA ILE A 242 1.37 -14.47 0.07
C ILE A 242 1.25 -13.01 0.52
N THR A 243 2.21 -12.55 1.34
CA THR A 243 2.29 -11.17 1.81
C THR A 243 3.06 -10.29 0.83
N GLU A 244 4.19 -10.75 0.30
CA GLU A 244 5.07 -9.92 -0.53
C GLU A 244 4.53 -9.73 -1.97
N GLN A 245 4.01 -10.81 -2.56
CA GLN A 245 3.60 -10.84 -3.96
C GLN A 245 2.08 -10.89 -4.06
N ASN A 246 1.44 -11.86 -3.43
CA ASN A 246 0.01 -12.13 -3.64
C ASN A 246 -0.90 -11.05 -3.05
N ILE A 247 -0.35 -10.14 -2.24
CA ILE A 247 -1.03 -8.91 -1.82
C ILE A 247 -1.57 -8.10 -3.01
N HIS A 248 -1.02 -8.23 -4.22
CA HIS A 248 -1.59 -7.56 -5.40
C HIS A 248 -3.06 -7.97 -5.67
N THR A 249 -3.35 -9.28 -5.73
CA THR A 249 -4.73 -9.77 -5.96
C THR A 249 -5.57 -9.70 -4.70
N LEU A 250 -4.97 -9.95 -3.52
CA LEU A 250 -5.68 -9.89 -2.24
C LEU A 250 -6.06 -8.45 -1.84
N ASP A 251 -5.30 -7.44 -2.27
CA ASP A 251 -5.68 -6.03 -2.13
C ASP A 251 -6.88 -5.67 -2.99
N VAL A 252 -6.94 -6.16 -4.24
CA VAL A 252 -8.12 -5.96 -5.09
C VAL A 252 -9.32 -6.69 -4.50
N MET A 253 -9.16 -7.89 -3.94
CA MET A 253 -10.23 -8.60 -3.21
C MET A 253 -10.73 -7.73 -2.04
N ASN A 254 -9.82 -7.19 -1.23
CA ASN A 254 -10.14 -6.29 -0.13
C ASN A 254 -10.85 -5.01 -0.60
N TRP A 255 -10.46 -4.48 -1.77
CA TRP A 255 -11.09 -3.29 -2.34
C TRP A 255 -12.51 -3.61 -2.80
N ILE A 256 -12.73 -4.75 -3.46
CA ILE A 256 -14.07 -5.16 -3.90
C ILE A 256 -15.00 -5.36 -2.70
N MET A 257 -14.54 -6.07 -1.66
CA MET A 257 -15.40 -6.41 -0.52
C MET A 257 -15.60 -5.26 0.48
N GLN A 258 -14.65 -4.32 0.59
CA GLN A 258 -14.67 -3.19 1.55
C GLN A 258 -14.82 -3.56 3.05
N GLU A 259 -14.72 -4.84 3.40
CA GLU A 259 -14.76 -5.37 4.76
C GLU A 259 -13.76 -6.52 4.89
N PRO A 260 -13.38 -6.96 6.10
CA PRO A 260 -12.54 -8.14 6.25
C PRO A 260 -13.34 -9.45 6.09
N PRO A 261 -12.68 -10.56 5.70
CA PRO A 261 -13.30 -11.88 5.78
C PRO A 261 -13.62 -12.24 7.25
N LEU A 262 -14.60 -13.11 7.47
CA LEU A 262 -14.91 -13.72 8.75
C LEU A 262 -13.82 -14.71 9.19
N TRP A 263 -13.32 -15.51 8.25
CA TRP A 263 -12.30 -16.52 8.47
C TRP A 263 -11.63 -16.94 7.16
N ALA A 264 -10.50 -17.63 7.27
CA ALA A 264 -9.87 -18.31 6.15
C ALA A 264 -9.45 -19.74 6.52
N VAL A 265 -9.36 -20.61 5.51
CA VAL A 265 -8.72 -21.93 5.58
C VAL A 265 -7.85 -22.09 4.35
N GLY A 266 -6.72 -22.81 4.45
CA GLY A 266 -5.90 -23.04 3.28
C GLY A 266 -4.82 -24.09 3.49
N SER A 267 -4.01 -24.26 2.45
CA SER A 267 -2.82 -25.10 2.43
C SER A 267 -1.80 -24.50 1.46
N GLY A 268 -0.57 -24.96 1.54
CA GLY A 268 0.50 -24.53 0.66
C GLY A 268 1.77 -25.33 0.89
N GLY A 269 2.83 -24.92 0.22
CA GLY A 269 4.14 -25.47 0.47
C GLY A 269 5.23 -24.83 -0.37
N ARG A 270 6.46 -25.21 -0.04
CA ARG A 270 7.62 -25.01 -0.90
C ARG A 270 7.87 -26.29 -1.69
N LYS A 271 7.59 -26.27 -2.99
CA LYS A 271 7.63 -27.42 -3.90
C LYS A 271 8.54 -27.21 -5.10
N PHE A 272 8.68 -25.97 -5.57
CA PHE A 272 9.46 -25.61 -6.76
C PHE A 272 10.78 -24.94 -6.40
N ARG A 273 10.81 -24.15 -5.32
CA ARG A 273 11.96 -23.35 -4.93
C ARG A 273 13.00 -24.24 -4.21
N PRO A 274 14.27 -24.24 -4.65
CA PRO A 274 15.29 -25.11 -4.08
C PRO A 274 15.91 -24.59 -2.77
N VAL A 275 15.68 -23.33 -2.41
CA VAL A 275 16.32 -22.63 -1.28
C VAL A 275 15.34 -21.72 -0.54
N GLY A 276 15.80 -20.98 0.47
CA GLY A 276 14.95 -20.06 1.24
C GLY A 276 14.16 -20.74 2.36
N THR A 277 13.10 -20.09 2.82
CA THR A 277 12.13 -20.61 3.79
C THR A 277 10.68 -20.30 3.41
N CYS A 278 10.46 -19.44 2.40
CA CYS A 278 9.16 -19.10 1.83
C CYS A 278 8.52 -20.30 1.09
N TYR A 279 7.20 -20.40 1.16
CA TYR A 279 6.42 -21.25 0.25
C TYR A 279 6.47 -20.69 -1.18
N ASP A 280 6.11 -21.54 -2.14
CA ASP A 280 5.97 -21.18 -3.56
C ASP A 280 4.61 -21.56 -4.13
N THR A 281 3.74 -22.18 -3.32
CA THR A 281 2.34 -22.44 -3.64
C THR A 281 1.43 -22.16 -2.44
N PHE A 282 0.26 -21.60 -2.73
CA PHE A 282 -0.83 -21.41 -1.77
C PHE A 282 -2.17 -21.71 -2.45
N SER A 283 -3.07 -22.35 -1.72
CA SER A 283 -4.49 -22.49 -2.04
C SER A 283 -5.30 -22.17 -0.78
N ALA A 284 -6.18 -21.19 -0.83
CA ALA A 284 -6.97 -20.75 0.32
C ALA A 284 -8.42 -20.41 -0.05
N LEU A 285 -9.28 -20.43 0.96
CA LEU A 285 -10.66 -19.96 0.91
C LEU A 285 -10.83 -18.88 1.97
N PHE A 286 -11.38 -17.74 1.57
CA PHE A 286 -11.77 -16.65 2.46
C PHE A 286 -13.30 -16.57 2.49
N GLN A 287 -13.88 -16.67 3.68
CA GLN A 287 -15.32 -16.51 3.86
C GLN A 287 -15.63 -15.08 4.28
N TYR A 288 -16.59 -14.46 3.62
CA TYR A 288 -17.15 -13.15 3.96
C TYR A 288 -18.59 -13.31 4.49
N PRO A 289 -19.20 -12.26 5.06
CA PRO A 289 -20.61 -12.25 5.39
C PRO A 289 -21.52 -12.57 4.19
N ASN A 290 -22.78 -12.90 4.47
CA ASN A 290 -23.79 -13.23 3.46
C ASN A 290 -23.41 -14.42 2.57
N ASP A 291 -22.74 -15.42 3.15
CA ASP A 291 -22.35 -16.67 2.50
C ASP A 291 -21.45 -16.52 1.26
N VAL A 292 -20.77 -15.37 1.13
CA VAL A 292 -19.84 -15.10 0.03
C VAL A 292 -18.49 -15.73 0.30
N ALA A 293 -18.11 -16.72 -0.51
CA ALA A 293 -16.81 -17.38 -0.43
C ALA A 293 -15.90 -16.96 -1.60
N ILE A 294 -14.64 -16.64 -1.31
CA ILE A 294 -13.65 -16.24 -2.32
C ILE A 294 -12.48 -17.22 -2.28
N THR A 295 -12.24 -17.90 -3.41
CA THR A 295 -11.10 -18.80 -3.56
C THR A 295 -9.85 -18.02 -3.95
N PHE A 296 -8.70 -18.46 -3.46
CA PHE A 296 -7.40 -17.92 -3.80
C PHE A 296 -6.43 -19.03 -4.19
N SER A 297 -5.74 -18.89 -5.31
CA SER A 297 -4.64 -19.77 -5.68
C SER A 297 -3.40 -18.99 -6.13
N SER A 298 -2.24 -19.48 -5.73
CA SER A 298 -0.96 -18.87 -6.05
C SER A 298 0.10 -19.92 -6.33
N ARG A 299 0.94 -19.61 -7.32
CA ARG A 299 2.14 -20.39 -7.64
C ARG A 299 3.25 -19.48 -8.13
N GLN A 300 4.47 -19.80 -7.70
CA GLN A 300 5.72 -19.25 -8.22
C GLN A 300 6.57 -20.36 -8.81
N SER A 301 6.36 -20.64 -10.08
CA SER A 301 7.08 -21.68 -10.80
C SER A 301 7.18 -21.36 -12.28
N ASN A 302 8.11 -22.03 -12.97
CA ASN A 302 8.17 -21.92 -14.41
C ASN A 302 6.93 -22.60 -15.01
N GLY A 303 6.30 -21.96 -15.98
CA GLY A 303 5.08 -22.47 -16.62
C GLY A 303 5.31 -23.68 -17.53
N TYR A 304 6.56 -24.12 -17.75
CA TYR A 304 6.92 -25.20 -18.69
C TYR A 304 6.23 -25.06 -20.06
N GLY A 305 6.21 -23.84 -20.62
CA GLY A 305 5.54 -23.54 -21.89
C GLY A 305 4.10 -23.04 -21.75
N THR A 306 3.54 -23.01 -20.54
CA THR A 306 2.28 -22.31 -20.24
C THR A 306 2.55 -20.84 -19.91
N GLN A 307 1.62 -19.97 -20.31
CA GLN A 307 1.60 -18.59 -19.82
C GLN A 307 1.00 -18.57 -18.41
N PRO A 308 1.63 -17.89 -17.44
CA PRO A 308 0.98 -17.66 -16.16
C PRO A 308 -0.33 -16.92 -16.36
N GLU A 309 -1.38 -17.33 -15.64
CA GLU A 309 -2.65 -16.59 -15.63
C GLU A 309 -2.51 -15.18 -15.04
N GLY A 310 -1.35 -14.87 -14.46
CA GLY A 310 -1.02 -13.54 -13.97
C GLY A 310 -1.69 -13.25 -12.64
N ILE A 311 -2.08 -12.00 -12.45
CA ILE A 311 -2.72 -11.51 -11.23
C ILE A 311 -4.14 -11.13 -11.61
N ARG A 312 -5.13 -11.88 -11.14
CA ARG A 312 -6.53 -11.70 -11.56
C ARG A 312 -7.51 -11.80 -10.41
N ASN A 313 -8.62 -11.11 -10.56
CA ASN A 313 -9.79 -11.24 -9.71
C ASN A 313 -11.04 -11.39 -10.57
N ARG A 314 -11.92 -12.31 -10.20
CA ARG A 314 -13.25 -12.48 -10.79
C ARG A 314 -14.26 -12.51 -9.66
N MET A 315 -15.19 -11.57 -9.66
CA MET A 315 -16.21 -11.45 -8.62
C MET A 315 -17.59 -11.54 -9.25
N PHE A 316 -18.36 -12.52 -8.80
CA PHE A 316 -19.66 -12.87 -9.35
C PHE A 316 -20.74 -12.35 -8.41
N GLY A 317 -21.73 -11.67 -8.96
CA GLY A 317 -22.93 -11.30 -8.25
C GLY A 317 -24.19 -11.66 -9.03
N THR A 318 -25.34 -11.31 -8.47
CA THR A 318 -26.66 -11.65 -9.04
C THR A 318 -26.95 -10.97 -10.38
N GLU A 319 -26.29 -9.85 -10.68
CA GLU A 319 -26.58 -9.00 -11.84
C GLU A 319 -25.37 -8.75 -12.74
N GLY A 320 -24.19 -9.23 -12.33
CA GLY A 320 -22.98 -9.00 -13.11
C GLY A 320 -21.73 -9.71 -12.60
N ILE A 321 -20.66 -9.58 -13.39
CA ILE A 321 -19.33 -10.13 -13.09
C ILE A 321 -18.30 -9.04 -13.28
N LEU A 322 -17.50 -8.77 -12.26
CA LEU A 322 -16.28 -7.97 -12.37
C LEU A 322 -15.10 -8.89 -12.70
N GLU A 323 -14.37 -8.56 -13.76
CA GLU A 323 -13.11 -9.22 -14.11
C GLU A 323 -11.99 -8.17 -14.13
N THR A 324 -10.91 -8.43 -13.39
CA THR A 324 -9.73 -7.57 -13.36
C THR A 324 -8.46 -8.38 -13.60
N GLU A 325 -7.58 -7.87 -14.45
CA GLU A 325 -6.25 -8.43 -14.68
C GLU A 325 -5.19 -7.34 -14.52
N TYR A 326 -4.15 -7.60 -13.71
CA TYR A 326 -3.06 -6.65 -13.54
C TYR A 326 -2.27 -6.55 -14.84
N GLY A 327 -2.22 -5.35 -15.43
CA GLY A 327 -1.60 -5.13 -16.73
C GLY A 327 -2.52 -5.49 -17.91
N GLY A 328 -3.61 -6.19 -17.64
CA GLY A 328 -4.56 -6.67 -18.63
C GLY A 328 -5.90 -5.95 -18.53
N GLN A 329 -6.95 -6.64 -18.97
CA GLN A 329 -8.28 -6.07 -19.08
C GLN A 329 -8.94 -5.92 -17.70
N VAL A 330 -9.62 -4.79 -17.50
CA VAL A 330 -10.62 -4.58 -16.45
C VAL A 330 -11.97 -4.36 -17.13
N LEU A 331 -13.03 -5.04 -16.67
CA LEU A 331 -14.37 -4.88 -17.22
C LEU A 331 -15.47 -5.36 -16.25
N ILE A 332 -16.69 -4.91 -16.44
CA ILE A 332 -17.89 -5.47 -15.80
C ILE A 332 -18.81 -6.02 -16.89
N ARG A 333 -19.24 -7.28 -16.73
CA ARG A 333 -20.30 -7.92 -17.54
C ARG A 333 -21.60 -7.93 -16.77
N GLY A 334 -22.71 -8.08 -17.48
CA GLY A 334 -24.05 -8.12 -16.91
C GLY A 334 -24.86 -6.89 -17.28
N ASP A 335 -25.89 -6.61 -16.49
CA ASP A 335 -26.88 -5.58 -16.78
C ASP A 335 -26.28 -4.17 -16.76
N HIS A 336 -25.26 -3.98 -15.92
CA HIS A 336 -24.48 -2.74 -15.79
C HIS A 336 -23.13 -2.83 -16.52
N PHE A 337 -23.17 -3.17 -17.82
CA PHE A 337 -21.95 -3.38 -18.60
C PHE A 337 -21.00 -2.18 -18.57
N TYR A 338 -19.75 -2.45 -18.21
CA TYR A 338 -18.63 -1.51 -18.32
C TYR A 338 -17.55 -2.15 -19.19
N ARG A 339 -17.31 -1.56 -20.38
CA ARG A 339 -16.28 -2.03 -21.31
C ARG A 339 -14.87 -2.04 -20.67
N GLY A 340 -14.60 -1.07 -19.81
CA GLY A 340 -13.28 -0.82 -19.24
C GLY A 340 -12.16 -0.75 -20.27
N GLY A 341 -10.99 -1.22 -19.91
CA GLY A 341 -9.78 -1.16 -20.75
C GLY A 341 -8.62 -1.93 -20.14
N SER A 342 -7.46 -1.82 -20.77
CA SER A 342 -6.23 -2.46 -20.31
C SER A 342 -5.12 -1.46 -20.04
N SER A 343 -4.28 -1.80 -19.06
CA SER A 343 -3.18 -0.95 -18.61
C SER A 343 -1.85 -1.72 -18.62
N PRO A 344 -1.29 -2.07 -19.79
CA PRO A 344 -0.07 -2.88 -19.88
C PRO A 344 1.14 -2.25 -19.15
N GLY A 345 1.13 -0.92 -18.98
CA GLY A 345 2.15 -0.17 -18.25
C GLY A 345 1.91 -0.01 -16.75
N ILE A 346 0.86 -0.62 -16.16
CA ILE A 346 0.40 -0.38 -14.77
C ILE A 346 1.53 -0.45 -13.72
N TYR A 347 2.55 -1.27 -13.94
CA TYR A 347 3.69 -1.36 -13.04
C TYR A 347 4.47 -0.05 -12.94
N GLN A 348 4.76 0.58 -14.08
CA GLN A 348 5.45 1.86 -14.11
C GLN A 348 4.47 3.02 -13.96
N ASP A 349 3.38 3.02 -14.72
CA ASP A 349 2.41 4.12 -14.76
C ASP A 349 1.71 4.30 -13.41
N GLY A 350 1.37 3.21 -12.72
CA GLY A 350 0.81 3.27 -11.38
C GLY A 350 1.81 3.77 -10.34
N ALA A 351 3.11 3.50 -10.49
CA ALA A 351 4.12 4.08 -9.61
C ALA A 351 4.27 5.58 -9.85
N ILE A 352 4.27 6.01 -11.12
CA ILE A 352 4.28 7.43 -11.50
C ILE A 352 3.06 8.16 -10.93
N ALA A 353 1.87 7.57 -11.06
CA ALA A 353 0.63 8.11 -10.52
C ALA A 353 0.70 8.23 -8.99
N ASN A 354 1.20 7.22 -8.28
CA ASN A 354 1.39 7.30 -6.82
C ASN A 354 2.41 8.39 -6.41
N ILE A 355 3.53 8.52 -7.14
CA ILE A 355 4.52 9.59 -6.91
C ILE A 355 3.88 10.97 -7.09
N LYS A 356 3.04 11.14 -8.11
CA LYS A 356 2.30 12.37 -8.35
C LYS A 356 1.29 12.63 -7.23
N THR A 357 0.49 11.64 -6.84
CA THR A 357 -0.48 11.75 -5.73
C THR A 357 0.20 12.13 -4.43
N PHE A 358 1.39 11.56 -4.15
CA PHE A 358 2.19 11.94 -2.98
C PHE A 358 2.61 13.42 -3.05
N TYR A 359 3.11 13.87 -4.20
CA TYR A 359 3.52 15.27 -4.40
C TYR A 359 2.34 16.24 -4.20
N ASP A 360 1.20 15.95 -4.83
CA ASP A 360 -0.01 16.77 -4.76
C ASP A 360 -0.55 16.80 -3.33
N SER A 361 -0.50 15.69 -2.60
CA SER A 361 -0.92 15.62 -1.20
C SER A 361 -0.02 16.45 -0.29
N VAL A 362 1.30 16.34 -0.46
CA VAL A 362 2.29 17.10 0.31
C VAL A 362 2.15 18.60 0.08
N THR A 363 2.07 19.01 -1.19
CA THR A 363 2.06 20.44 -1.58
C THR A 363 0.70 21.09 -1.45
N GLY A 364 -0.39 20.34 -1.68
CA GLY A 364 -1.78 20.79 -1.49
C GLY A 364 -2.26 20.76 -0.04
N GLY A 365 -1.50 20.12 0.86
CA GLY A 365 -1.86 20.04 2.28
C GLY A 365 -2.95 19.02 2.60
N HIS A 366 -3.07 17.97 1.78
CA HIS A 366 -4.02 16.87 1.96
C HIS A 366 -3.36 15.77 2.82
N PHE A 367 -3.82 15.64 4.06
CA PHE A 367 -3.21 14.78 5.09
C PHE A 367 -4.20 13.79 5.70
N GLU A 368 -5.30 13.52 5.00
CA GLU A 368 -6.31 12.54 5.38
C GLU A 368 -5.76 11.11 5.35
N ASN A 369 -4.71 10.89 4.53
CA ASN A 369 -3.97 9.63 4.37
C ASN A 369 -4.89 8.42 4.06
N PRO A 370 -5.76 8.50 3.02
CA PRO A 370 -6.80 7.51 2.76
C PRO A 370 -6.25 6.12 2.36
N THR A 371 -4.98 6.03 1.97
CA THR A 371 -4.35 4.76 1.58
C THR A 371 -3.95 3.89 2.77
N VAL A 372 -3.86 4.42 3.99
CA VAL A 372 -3.32 3.67 5.13
C VAL A 372 -4.27 2.57 5.58
N GLU A 373 -5.53 2.89 5.88
CA GLU A 373 -6.50 1.95 6.45
C GLU A 373 -6.75 0.74 5.55
N CYS A 374 -7.00 0.99 4.27
CA CYS A 374 -7.23 -0.09 3.31
C CYS A 374 -5.99 -0.96 3.11
N SER A 375 -4.79 -0.38 3.13
CA SER A 375 -3.53 -1.13 3.04
C SER A 375 -3.27 -2.00 4.27
N VAL A 376 -3.61 -1.50 5.46
CA VAL A 376 -3.54 -2.29 6.71
C VAL A 376 -4.45 -3.51 6.59
N ARG A 377 -5.70 -3.33 6.14
CA ARG A 377 -6.63 -4.45 5.96
C ARG A 377 -6.15 -5.43 4.88
N SER A 378 -5.67 -4.95 3.74
CA SER A 378 -5.10 -5.79 2.67
C SER A 378 -3.95 -6.66 3.19
N ASN A 379 -3.04 -6.09 3.98
CA ASN A 379 -1.91 -6.82 4.55
C ASN A 379 -2.33 -7.81 5.65
N LEU A 380 -3.34 -7.47 6.46
CA LEU A 380 -3.90 -8.40 7.45
C LEU A 380 -4.58 -9.60 6.77
N ILE A 381 -5.25 -9.40 5.64
CA ILE A 381 -5.82 -10.50 4.83
C ILE A 381 -4.74 -11.46 4.34
N THR A 382 -3.57 -10.97 3.92
CA THR A 382 -2.47 -11.87 3.52
C THR A 382 -1.93 -12.67 4.70
N ILE A 383 -1.83 -12.04 5.88
CA ILE A 383 -1.41 -12.70 7.11
C ILE A 383 -2.45 -13.76 7.54
N LEU A 384 -3.75 -13.46 7.43
CA LEU A 384 -4.81 -14.43 7.69
C LEU A 384 -4.65 -15.68 6.83
N GLY A 385 -4.51 -15.49 5.51
CA GLY A 385 -4.31 -16.59 4.56
C GLY A 385 -3.05 -17.38 4.86
N ARG A 386 -1.95 -16.70 5.26
CA ARG A 386 -0.69 -17.35 5.63
C ARG A 386 -0.85 -18.24 6.86
N ILE A 387 -1.41 -17.71 7.95
CA ILE A 387 -1.58 -18.46 9.20
C ILE A 387 -2.50 -19.66 8.96
N ALA A 388 -3.64 -19.45 8.29
CA ALA A 388 -4.56 -20.52 7.94
C ALA A 388 -3.89 -21.65 7.13
N ALA A 389 -3.06 -21.30 6.14
CA ALA A 389 -2.34 -22.27 5.33
C ALA A 389 -1.22 -23.00 6.09
N TYR A 390 -0.47 -22.30 6.93
CA TYR A 390 0.62 -22.90 7.71
C TYR A 390 0.11 -23.83 8.79
N GLU A 391 -0.95 -23.42 9.50
CA GLU A 391 -1.53 -24.20 10.59
C GLU A 391 -2.51 -25.28 10.10
N LYS A 392 -2.89 -25.23 8.81
CA LYS A 392 -3.79 -26.19 8.16
C LYS A 392 -5.13 -26.33 8.89
N ARG A 393 -5.66 -25.20 9.33
CA ARG A 393 -6.96 -25.11 9.99
C ARG A 393 -7.67 -23.82 9.62
N MET A 394 -8.93 -23.72 9.99
CA MET A 394 -9.66 -22.46 9.95
C MET A 394 -9.07 -21.49 10.99
N VAL A 395 -8.87 -20.25 10.58
CA VAL A 395 -8.45 -19.13 11.43
C VAL A 395 -9.47 -18.02 11.23
N THR A 396 -10.01 -17.49 12.32
CA THR A 396 -11.00 -16.40 12.26
C THR A 396 -10.32 -15.04 12.23
N TRP A 397 -10.99 -14.02 11.68
CA TRP A 397 -10.48 -12.65 11.72
C TRP A 397 -10.29 -12.13 13.14
N ASN A 398 -11.24 -12.45 14.05
CA ASN A 398 -11.14 -12.05 15.45
C ASN A 398 -9.92 -12.69 16.13
N GLU A 399 -9.65 -13.96 15.84
CA GLU A 399 -8.47 -14.65 16.33
C GLU A 399 -7.18 -13.99 15.81
N LEU A 400 -7.11 -13.70 14.51
CA LEU A 400 -5.98 -12.97 13.91
C LEU A 400 -5.74 -11.64 14.62
N MET A 401 -6.79 -10.83 14.78
CA MET A 401 -6.69 -9.49 15.39
C MET A 401 -6.30 -9.54 16.87
N SER A 402 -6.49 -10.68 17.54
CA SER A 402 -6.03 -10.91 18.91
C SER A 402 -4.56 -11.34 19.00
N SER A 403 -3.94 -11.70 17.87
CA SER A 403 -2.55 -12.17 17.84
C SER A 403 -1.58 -11.06 18.25
N LYS A 404 -0.69 -11.42 19.16
CA LYS A 404 0.45 -10.60 19.60
C LYS A 404 1.78 -11.15 19.11
N GLU A 405 1.74 -12.17 18.25
CA GLU A 405 2.94 -12.78 17.69
C GLU A 405 3.68 -11.75 16.84
N LYS A 406 4.95 -11.54 17.17
CA LYS A 406 5.88 -10.74 16.40
C LYS A 406 6.91 -11.68 15.81
N LEU A 407 7.07 -11.66 14.50
CA LEU A 407 8.11 -12.45 13.85
C LEU A 407 9.47 -11.83 14.19
N ASP A 408 10.47 -12.66 14.49
CA ASP A 408 11.83 -12.22 14.78
C ASP A 408 12.77 -12.74 13.68
N ALA A 409 13.36 -11.81 12.93
CA ALA A 409 14.30 -12.14 11.88
C ALA A 409 15.63 -12.69 12.42
N ASN A 410 15.91 -12.54 13.72
CA ASN A 410 17.19 -12.87 14.37
C ASN A 410 18.39 -12.30 13.59
N LEU A 411 18.56 -10.99 13.69
CA LEU A 411 19.61 -10.24 12.97
C LEU A 411 20.89 -10.07 13.81
N LYS A 412 21.20 -11.01 14.70
CA LYS A 412 22.44 -10.95 15.49
C LYS A 412 23.65 -10.97 14.57
N GLY A 413 24.62 -10.10 14.82
CA GLY A 413 25.86 -10.02 14.05
C GLY A 413 25.83 -9.06 12.86
N VAL A 414 24.68 -8.46 12.53
CA VAL A 414 24.63 -7.39 11.51
C VAL A 414 25.00 -6.04 12.10
N LYS A 415 25.54 -5.16 11.27
CA LYS A 415 25.88 -3.79 11.65
C LYS A 415 24.63 -2.98 12.00
N ALA A 416 24.67 -2.32 13.17
CA ALA A 416 23.65 -1.38 13.61
C ALA A 416 23.46 -0.22 12.64
#